data_AF-A0A1X0T2N0-F1
#
_entry.id   AF-A0A1X0T2N0-F1
#
_cell.length_a   1.000
_cell.length_b   1.000
_cell.length_c   1.000
_cell.angle_alpha   90.00
_cell.angle_beta   90.00
_cell.angle_gamma   90.00
#
_symmetry.space_group_name_H-M   'P 1'
#
loop_
_entity.id
_entity.type
_entity.pdbx_description
1 polymer ?
#
loop_
_entity_poly.entity_id
_entity_poly.type
_entity_poly.pdbx_seq_one_letter_code
_entity_poly.pdbx_strand_id
1 'polypeptide(L)'
;MNDETHNGHDNLRAREFDPYGHAAILLVESLIHGLIEKDVLSVAEAVEIVDVATEVKIESGTELGEPTLTSQASIDLLRDISASLRFDLVEKVKRGTPV
;
A
#
# COMPACT_ATOMS: atom_id res chain seq x y z
N MET A 1 30.64 30.90 31.98
CA MET A 1 30.64 29.49 31.54
C MET A 1 29.22 29.02 31.76
N ASN A 2 28.38 29.18 30.75
CA ASN A 2 26.95 28.93 30.88
C ASN A 2 26.66 27.49 30.48
N ASP A 3 26.00 26.81 31.40
CA ASP A 3 25.35 25.53 31.25
C ASP A 3 24.15 25.70 30.31
N GLU A 4 24.24 25.13 29.11
CA GLU A 4 23.12 25.03 28.17
C GLU A 4 22.87 23.55 27.85
N THR A 5 22.41 22.82 28.86
CA THR A 5 21.72 21.55 28.68
C THR A 5 20.21 21.79 28.71
N HIS A 6 19.59 22.04 27.55
CA HIS A 6 18.16 21.79 27.42
C HIS A 6 17.70 21.41 26.01
N ASN A 7 17.50 20.10 25.88
CA ASN A 7 16.29 19.50 25.34
C ASN A 7 16.04 19.61 23.82
N GLY A 8 16.85 18.87 23.05
CA GLY A 8 16.54 18.48 21.68
C GLY A 8 15.81 17.13 21.56
N HIS A 9 15.10 16.67 22.60
CA HIS A 9 14.54 15.31 22.68
C HIS A 9 13.04 15.20 22.37
N ASP A 10 12.37 16.28 21.96
CA ASP A 10 10.90 16.30 21.82
C ASP A 10 10.41 16.41 20.38
N ASN A 11 11.20 15.94 19.41
CA ASN A 11 10.75 15.75 18.02
C ASN A 11 10.42 14.27 17.70
N LEU A 12 10.10 13.49 18.74
CA LEU A 12 9.29 12.26 18.63
C LEU A 12 7.81 12.63 18.52
N ARG A 13 7.49 13.68 17.77
CA ARG A 13 6.11 14.09 17.54
C ARG A 13 5.48 13.07 16.61
N ALA A 14 4.76 12.16 17.27
CA ALA A 14 3.60 11.45 16.77
C ALA A 14 3.80 10.80 15.41
N ARG A 15 3.77 9.46 15.42
CA ARG A 15 3.16 8.64 14.37
C ARG A 15 1.90 9.34 13.86
N GLU A 16 2.04 10.24 12.90
CA GLU A 16 0.94 11.02 12.37
C GLU A 16 0.16 10.03 11.51
N PHE A 17 -0.85 9.44 12.14
CA PHE A 17 -1.82 8.60 11.46
C PHE A 17 -2.34 9.43 10.28
N ASP A 18 -2.17 8.93 9.06
CA ASP A 18 -2.67 9.57 7.85
C ASP A 18 -4.05 8.97 7.52
N PRO A 19 -5.15 9.50 8.10
CA PRO A 19 -6.48 8.96 7.91
C PRO A 19 -6.94 9.09 6.45
N TYR A 20 -6.46 10.11 5.74
CA TYR A 20 -6.83 10.36 4.35
C TYR A 20 -6.15 9.37 3.42
N GLY A 21 -4.85 9.12 3.61
CA GLY A 21 -4.13 8.09 2.89
C GLY A 21 -4.73 6.70 3.12
N HIS A 22 -5.06 6.36 4.37
CA HIS A 22 -5.70 5.08 4.67
C HIS A 22 -7.10 4.95 4.04
N ALA A 23 -7.93 5.99 4.13
CA ALA A 23 -9.25 5.99 3.51
C ALA A 23 -9.19 5.89 1.98
N ALA A 24 -8.21 6.57 1.35
CA ALA A 24 -8.01 6.48 -0.10
C ALA A 24 -7.62 5.06 -0.52
N ILE A 25 -6.76 4.38 0.25
CA ILE A 25 -6.35 3.00 -0.07
C ILE A 25 -7.53 2.03 0.09
N LEU A 26 -8.31 2.11 1.17
CA LEU A 26 -9.50 1.28 1.34
C LEU A 26 -10.54 1.49 0.23
N LEU A 27 -10.69 2.73 -0.22
CA LEU A 27 -11.56 3.05 -1.35
C LEU A 27 -11.06 2.40 -2.65
N VAL A 28 -9.75 2.46 -2.90
CA VAL A 28 -9.13 1.83 -4.08
C VAL A 28 -9.26 0.31 -4.03
N GLU A 29 -9.03 -0.31 -2.87
CA GLU A 29 -9.23 -1.76 -2.69
C GLU A 29 -10.69 -2.17 -2.98
N SER A 30 -11.65 -1.44 -2.39
CA SER A 30 -13.07 -1.66 -2.64
C SER A 30 -13.44 -1.48 -4.12
N LEU A 31 -12.85 -0.50 -4.79
CA LEU A 31 -13.05 -0.25 -6.23
C LEU A 31 -12.49 -1.41 -7.07
N ILE A 32 -11.27 -1.88 -6.79
CA ILE A 32 -10.65 -3.00 -7.50
C ILE A 32 -11.53 -4.25 -7.39
N HIS A 33 -12.00 -4.58 -6.18
CA HIS A 33 -12.92 -5.70 -5.99
C HIS A 33 -14.21 -5.51 -6.79
N GLY A 34 -14.82 -4.32 -6.76
CA GLY A 34 -16.03 -4.03 -7.54
C GLY A 34 -15.83 -4.10 -9.07
N LEU A 35 -14.63 -3.82 -9.57
CA LEU A 35 -14.28 -3.99 -10.99
C LEU A 35 -14.09 -5.45 -11.38
N ILE A 36 -13.51 -6.25 -10.47
CA ILE A 36 -13.38 -7.71 -10.64
C ILE A 36 -14.75 -8.38 -10.65
N GLU A 37 -15.64 -8.03 -9.70
CA GLU A 37 -17.00 -8.58 -9.62
C GLU A 37 -17.84 -8.28 -10.87
N LYS A 38 -17.55 -7.17 -11.56
CA LYS A 38 -18.23 -6.76 -12.79
C LYS A 38 -17.55 -7.28 -14.07
N ASP A 39 -16.52 -8.11 -13.95
CA ASP A 39 -15.70 -8.61 -15.05
C ASP A 39 -15.10 -7.49 -15.94
N VAL A 40 -14.91 -6.29 -15.38
CA VAL A 40 -14.24 -5.16 -16.07
C VAL A 40 -12.73 -5.31 -15.99
N LEU A 41 -12.23 -5.94 -14.92
CA LEU A 41 -10.83 -6.19 -14.65
C LEU A 41 -10.67 -7.65 -14.23
N SER A 42 -9.75 -8.39 -14.85
CA SER A 42 -9.39 -9.71 -14.36
C SER A 42 -8.56 -9.60 -13.08
N VAL A 43 -8.57 -10.67 -12.27
CA VAL A 43 -7.75 -10.72 -11.05
C VAL A 43 -6.25 -10.61 -11.38
N ALA A 44 -5.81 -11.12 -12.54
CA ALA A 44 -4.42 -10.99 -12.98
C ALA A 44 -4.04 -9.53 -13.28
N GLU A 45 -4.89 -8.81 -14.01
CA GLU A 45 -4.70 -7.37 -14.28
C GLU A 45 -4.72 -6.56 -12.98
N ALA A 46 -5.56 -6.93 -12.01
CA ALA A 46 -5.58 -6.29 -10.70
C ALA A 46 -4.26 -6.46 -9.94
N VAL A 47 -3.67 -7.66 -9.96
CA VAL A 47 -2.36 -7.93 -9.35
C VAL A 47 -1.28 -7.08 -10.02
N GLU A 48 -1.25 -7.03 -11.35
CA GLU A 48 -0.28 -6.22 -12.10
C GLU A 48 -0.37 -4.74 -11.75
N ILE A 49 -1.58 -4.18 -11.65
CA ILE A 49 -1.79 -2.77 -11.27
C ILE A 49 -1.20 -2.48 -9.88
N VAL A 50 -1.46 -3.35 -8.91
CA VAL A 50 -0.98 -3.15 -7.53
C VAL A 50 0.54 -3.34 -7.44
N ASP A 51 1.10 -4.28 -8.19
CA ASP A 51 2.55 -4.48 -8.26
C ASP A 51 3.25 -3.25 -8.87
N VAL A 52 2.73 -2.69 -9.97
CA VAL A 52 3.26 -1.46 -10.58
C VAL A 52 3.15 -0.27 -9.61
N ALA A 53 2.02 -0.11 -8.92
CA ALA A 53 1.86 0.94 -7.92
C ALA A 53 2.86 0.81 -6.77
N THR A 54 3.18 -0.42 -6.37
CA THR A 54 4.19 -0.72 -5.35
C THR A 54 5.59 -0.34 -5.82
N GLU A 55 5.96 -0.71 -7.05
CA GLU A 55 7.26 -0.38 -7.65
C GLU A 55 7.46 1.13 -7.73
N VAL A 56 6.49 1.86 -8.31
CA VAL A 56 6.52 3.33 -8.41
C VAL A 56 6.66 3.98 -7.03
N LYS A 57 5.98 3.45 -6.01
CA LYS A 57 6.07 3.97 -4.63
C LYS A 57 7.47 3.75 -4.03
N ILE A 58 8.07 2.59 -4.28
CA ILE A 58 9.44 2.28 -3.84
C ILE A 58 10.43 3.23 -4.52
N GLU A 59 10.36 3.36 -5.86
CA GLU A 59 11.25 4.22 -6.64
C GLU A 59 11.16 5.68 -6.19
N SER A 60 9.93 6.21 -6.08
CA SER A 60 9.69 7.59 -5.63
C SER A 60 10.22 7.85 -4.21
N GLY A 61 10.19 6.84 -3.32
CA GLY A 61 10.73 6.94 -1.97
C GLY A 61 12.27 6.97 -1.94
N THR A 62 12.91 6.27 -2.88
CA THR A 62 14.39 6.27 -2.99
C THR A 62 14.95 7.59 -3.53
N GLU A 63 14.23 8.26 -4.42
CA GLU A 63 14.65 9.55 -5.01
C GLU A 63 14.61 10.72 -4.01
N LEU A 64 13.74 10.65 -3.00
CA LEU A 64 13.57 11.71 -1.99
C LEU A 64 14.52 11.61 -0.78
N GLY A 65 15.38 10.58 -0.73
CA GLY A 65 16.51 10.51 0.20
C GLY A 65 16.21 10.03 1.63
N GLU A 66 14.96 9.80 2.01
CA GLU A 66 14.58 9.16 3.28
C GLU A 66 13.27 8.38 3.09
N PRO A 67 13.23 7.05 3.32
CA PRO A 67 11.97 6.36 3.48
C PRO A 67 11.32 6.81 4.79
N THR A 68 10.41 7.77 4.69
CA THR A 68 9.57 8.14 5.84
C THR A 68 8.83 6.89 6.33
N LEU A 69 8.62 6.76 7.65
CA LEU A 69 7.87 5.63 8.22
C LEU A 69 6.48 5.46 7.58
N THR A 70 5.89 6.57 7.12
CA THR A 70 4.64 6.60 6.34
C THR A 70 4.80 5.96 4.96
N SER A 71 5.95 6.13 4.29
CA SER A 71 6.25 5.49 3.01
C SER A 71 6.30 3.96 3.13
N GLN A 72 6.92 3.43 4.21
CA GLN A 72 6.98 1.99 4.44
C GLN A 72 5.59 1.40 4.73
N ALA A 73 4.78 2.08 5.55
CA ALA A 73 3.42 1.62 5.85
C ALA A 73 2.54 1.54 4.59
N SER A 74 2.67 2.49 3.65
CA SER A 74 1.96 2.41 2.36
C SER A 74 2.45 1.25 1.50
N ILE A 75 3.76 0.96 1.48
CA ILE A 75 4.33 -0.18 0.73
C ILE A 75 3.83 -1.50 1.31
N ASP A 76 3.83 -1.65 2.64
CA ASP A 76 3.37 -2.86 3.30
C ASP A 76 1.88 -3.11 3.00
N LEU A 77 1.05 -2.07 3.03
CA LEU A 77 -0.36 -2.19 2.70
C LEU A 77 -0.60 -2.57 1.22
N LEU A 78 0.15 -1.98 0.27
CA LEU A 78 0.06 -2.38 -1.13
C LEU A 78 0.45 -3.85 -1.35
N ARG A 79 1.45 -4.34 -0.61
CA ARG A 79 1.84 -5.75 -0.61
C ARG A 79 0.75 -6.65 -0.05
N ASP A 80 0.09 -6.24 1.04
CA ASP A 80 -1.03 -6.99 1.63
C ASP A 80 -2.21 -7.10 0.64
N ILE A 81 -2.55 -6.01 -0.05
CA ILE A 81 -3.58 -6.02 -1.11
C ILE A 81 -3.19 -6.97 -2.25
N SER A 82 -1.95 -6.88 -2.75
CA SER A 82 -1.46 -7.78 -3.81
C SER A 82 -1.49 -9.25 -3.36
N ALA A 83 -1.14 -9.54 -2.10
CA ALA A 83 -1.25 -10.87 -1.52
C ALA A 83 -2.70 -11.37 -1.45
N SER A 84 -3.66 -10.53 -1.07
CA SER A 84 -5.09 -10.87 -1.05
C SER A 84 -5.61 -11.18 -2.45
N LEU A 85 -5.28 -10.35 -3.44
CA LEU A 85 -5.71 -10.57 -4.83
C LEU A 85 -5.11 -11.87 -5.40
N ARG A 86 -3.86 -12.19 -5.07
CA ARG A 86 -3.24 -13.47 -5.48
C ARG A 86 -3.93 -14.66 -4.84
N PHE A 87 -4.40 -14.55 -3.59
CA PHE A 87 -5.23 -15.59 -2.97
C PHE A 87 -6.50 -15.81 -3.78
N ASP A 88 -7.20 -14.74 -4.17
CA ASP A 88 -8.42 -14.84 -4.99
C ASP A 88 -8.15 -15.44 -6.37
N LEU A 89 -7.00 -15.14 -6.98
CA LEU A 89 -6.57 -15.74 -8.24
C LEU A 89 -6.41 -17.26 -8.10
N VAL A 90 -5.71 -17.70 -7.06
CA VAL A 90 -5.48 -19.12 -6.77
C VAL A 90 -6.82 -19.83 -6.50
N GLU A 91 -7.73 -19.21 -5.75
CA GLU A 91 -9.06 -19.75 -5.51
C GLU A 91 -9.93 -19.78 -6.77
N LYS A 92 -9.82 -18.80 -7.68
CA LYS A 92 -10.51 -18.82 -8.98
C LYS A 92 -9.99 -19.95 -9.88
N VAL A 93 -8.68 -20.19 -9.89
CA VAL A 93 -8.06 -21.32 -10.61
C VAL A 93 -8.49 -22.67 -10.04
N LYS A 94 -8.50 -22.84 -8.71
CA LYS A 94 -8.94 -24.09 -8.05
C LYS A 94 -10.43 -24.39 -8.26
N ARG A 95 -11.28 -23.36 -8.39
CA ARG A 95 -12.73 -23.51 -8.58
C ARG A 95 -13.13 -23.95 -9.99
N GLY A 96 -12.19 -24.01 -10.94
CA GLY A 96 -12.36 -24.78 -12.18
C GLY A 96 -13.56 -24.38 -13.03
N THR A 97 -13.64 -23.14 -13.49
CA THR A 97 -14.43 -22.85 -14.69
C THR A 97 -13.58 -23.19 -15.92
N PRO A 98 -13.98 -24.14 -16.78
CA PRO A 98 -13.33 -24.34 -18.06
C PRO A 98 -13.59 -23.12 -18.94
N VAL A 99 -12.55 -22.65 -19.63
CA VAL A 99 -12.67 -21.86 -20.87
C VAL A 99 -13.28 -22.71 -21.98
#